data_AF-A0A3S0XQ02-F1
#
_entry.id   AF-A0A3S0XQ02-F1
#
_cell.length_a   1.000
_cell.length_b   1.000
_cell.length_c   1.000
_cell.angle_alpha   90.00
_cell.angle_beta   90.00
_cell.angle_gamma   90.00
#
_symmetry.space_group_name_H-M   'P 1'
#
loop_
_entity.id
_entity.type
_entity.pdbx_description
1 polymer ?
#
loop_
_entity_poly.entity_id
_entity_poly.type
_entity_poly.pdbx_seq_one_letter_code
_entity_poly.pdbx_strand_id
1 'polypeptide(L)'
;MLDLDHPQSRRVLEAARIEDLIRRQLVAWREDDAASSAARAAILGTLLPQLEALNAKHFGASKNIYRTLEALGRAVQGADAEKAWQAFTALDGPGENFGTWAI
;
A
#
# COMPACT_ATOMS: atom_id res chain seq x y z
N MET A 1 -6.69 21.70 -18.88
CA MET A 1 -5.33 21.89 -18.34
C MET A 1 -5.39 21.32 -16.93
N LEU A 2 -4.80 20.14 -16.70
CA LEU A 2 -4.84 19.49 -15.39
C LEU A 2 -3.99 20.33 -14.44
N ASP A 3 -4.64 20.92 -13.44
CA ASP A 3 -4.01 21.74 -12.42
C ASP A 3 -3.15 20.85 -11.52
N LEU A 4 -1.87 20.73 -11.87
CA LEU A 4 -0.87 19.93 -11.15
C LEU A 4 -0.38 20.60 -9.86
N ASP A 5 -0.98 21.74 -9.47
CA ASP A 5 -0.57 22.54 -8.32
C ASP A 5 -1.52 22.39 -7.11
N HIS A 6 -2.21 21.26 -6.98
CA HIS A 6 -2.94 20.95 -5.75
C HIS A 6 -2.04 20.20 -4.75
N PRO A 7 -1.88 20.69 -3.50
CA PRO A 7 -1.09 20.01 -2.46
C PRO A 7 -1.65 18.63 -2.11
N GLN A 8 -2.92 18.35 -2.44
CA GLN A 8 -3.52 17.02 -2.34
C GLN A 8 -2.94 16.05 -3.38
N SER A 9 -2.67 16.49 -4.62
CA SER A 9 -2.10 15.65 -5.68
C SER A 9 -0.72 15.12 -5.31
N ARG A 10 0.13 15.91 -4.64
CA ARG A 10 1.47 15.43 -4.22
C ARG A 10 1.40 14.30 -3.18
N ARG A 11 0.44 14.36 -2.25
CA ARG A 11 0.28 13.36 -1.18
C ARG A 11 -0.33 12.07 -1.70
N VAL A 12 -1.29 12.18 -2.61
CA VAL A 12 -1.85 11.04 -3.34
C VAL A 12 -0.78 10.37 -4.21
N LEU A 13 0.05 11.15 -4.92
CA LEU A 13 1.18 10.61 -5.69
C LEU A 13 2.21 9.92 -4.79
N GLU A 14 2.47 10.43 -3.59
CA GLU A 14 3.37 9.79 -2.63
C GLU A 14 2.81 8.46 -2.12
N ALA A 15 1.52 8.40 -1.79
CA ALA A 15 0.84 7.15 -1.44
C ALA A 15 0.88 6.15 -2.60
N ALA A 16 0.52 6.59 -3.82
CA ALA A 16 0.54 5.76 -5.02
C ALA A 16 1.95 5.22 -5.34
N ARG A 17 3.00 6.01 -5.07
CA ARG A 17 4.39 5.56 -5.23
C ARG A 17 4.71 4.41 -4.26
N ILE A 18 4.26 4.50 -3.02
CA ILE A 18 4.50 3.44 -2.03
C ILE A 18 3.66 2.21 -2.35
N GLU A 19 2.42 2.37 -2.80
CA GLU A 19 1.58 1.28 -3.30
C GLU A 19 2.23 0.57 -4.49
N ASP A 20 2.82 1.29 -5.44
CA ASP A 20 3.56 0.70 -6.56
C ASP A 20 4.81 -0.06 -6.09
N LEU A 21 5.52 0.44 -5.08
CA LEU A 21 6.65 -0.29 -4.49
C LEU A 21 6.19 -1.59 -3.83
N ILE A 22 5.09 -1.59 -3.08
CA ILE A 22 4.50 -2.81 -2.51
C ILE A 22 4.12 -3.78 -3.62
N ARG A 23 3.46 -3.29 -4.68
CA ARG A 23 3.08 -4.10 -5.85
C ARG A 23 4.29 -4.80 -6.46
N ARG A 24 5.39 -4.07 -6.69
CA ARG A 24 6.65 -4.64 -7.22
C ARG A 24 7.24 -5.71 -6.32
N GLN A 25 7.25 -5.49 -5.00
CA GLN A 25 7.76 -6.48 -4.04
C GLN A 25 6.88 -7.74 -4.01
N LEU A 26 5.56 -7.59 -4.09
CA LEU A 26 4.64 -8.74 -4.17
C LEU A 26 4.77 -9.50 -5.49
N VAL A 27 4.96 -8.81 -6.62
CA VAL A 27 5.22 -9.45 -7.92
C VAL A 27 6.55 -10.21 -7.88
N ALA A 28 7.62 -9.58 -7.41
CA ALA A 28 8.93 -10.22 -7.27
C ALA A 28 8.87 -11.46 -6.37
N TRP A 29 8.12 -11.39 -5.26
CA TRP A 29 7.89 -12.55 -4.39
C TRP A 29 7.09 -13.65 -5.12
N ARG A 30 6.07 -13.32 -5.91
CA ARG A 30 5.31 -14.31 -6.68
C ARG A 30 6.13 -15.00 -7.76
N GLU A 31 7.06 -14.28 -8.38
CA GLU A 31 7.94 -14.80 -9.43
C GLU A 31 9.14 -15.56 -8.86
N ASP A 32 9.64 -15.16 -7.69
CA ASP A 32 10.80 -15.74 -7.04
C ASP A 32 10.58 -15.92 -5.53
N ASP A 33 10.45 -17.19 -5.11
CA ASP A 33 10.29 -17.53 -3.70
C ASP A 33 11.55 -17.20 -2.88
N ALA A 34 12.74 -17.13 -3.50
CA ALA A 34 13.96 -16.71 -2.82
C ALA A 34 13.91 -15.21 -2.44
N ALA A 35 13.15 -14.41 -3.18
CA ALA A 35 12.91 -12.99 -2.88
C ALA A 35 11.84 -12.80 -1.78
N SER A 36 11.11 -13.86 -1.38
CA SER A 36 10.01 -13.80 -0.41
C SER A 36 10.39 -13.12 0.90
N SER A 37 11.52 -13.53 1.49
CA SER A 37 11.94 -13.05 2.81
C SER A 37 12.31 -11.56 2.78
N ALA A 38 13.03 -11.14 1.73
CA ALA A 38 13.42 -9.75 1.54
C ALA A 38 12.21 -8.86 1.23
N ALA A 39 11.31 -9.31 0.34
CA ALA A 39 10.08 -8.60 0.00
C ALA A 39 9.19 -8.42 1.23
N ARG A 40 8.98 -9.48 2.02
CA ARG A 40 8.19 -9.42 3.25
C ARG A 40 8.80 -8.47 4.28
N ALA A 41 10.11 -8.53 4.48
CA ALA A 41 10.82 -7.63 5.40
C ALA A 41 10.69 -6.16 4.96
N ALA A 42 10.81 -5.87 3.67
CA ALA A 42 10.63 -4.52 3.12
C ALA A 42 9.17 -4.04 3.28
N ILE A 43 8.18 -4.88 2.97
CA ILE A 43 6.77 -4.51 3.08
C ILE A 43 6.38 -4.24 4.54
N LEU A 44 6.69 -5.17 5.45
CA LEU A 44 6.31 -5.08 6.86
C LEU A 44 7.13 -4.03 7.63
N GLY A 45 8.43 -3.97 7.38
CA GLY A 45 9.34 -3.13 8.16
C GLY A 45 9.42 -1.68 7.68
N THR A 46 9.06 -1.42 6.41
CA THR A 46 9.32 -0.11 5.79
C THR A 46 8.11 0.46 5.04
N LEU A 47 7.46 -0.30 4.16
CA LEU A 47 6.43 0.25 3.27
C LEU A 47 5.08 0.45 3.97
N LEU A 48 4.63 -0.51 4.77
CA LEU A 48 3.39 -0.39 5.56
C LEU A 48 3.45 0.78 6.56
N PRO A 49 4.49 0.91 7.41
CA PRO A 49 4.60 2.05 8.33
C PRO A 49 4.59 3.41 7.64
N GLN A 50 5.15 3.51 6.42
CA GLN A 50 5.11 4.75 5.66
C GLN A 50 3.70 5.09 5.17
N LEU A 51 2.92 4.11 4.70
CA LEU A 51 1.51 4.32 4.33
C LEU A 51 0.67 4.69 5.56
N GLU A 52 0.92 4.08 6.71
CA GLU A 52 0.25 4.44 7.97
C GLU A 52 0.57 5.88 8.39
N ALA A 53 1.83 6.28 8.31
CA ALA A 53 2.25 7.65 8.60
C ALA A 53 1.63 8.66 7.63
N LEU A 54 1.55 8.33 6.34
CA LEU A 54 0.84 9.12 5.34
C LEU A 54 -0.64 9.25 5.67
N ASN A 55 -1.31 8.14 5.99
CA ASN A 55 -2.71 8.13 6.40
C ASN A 55 -2.97 9.05 7.59
N ALA A 56 -2.14 8.95 8.63
CA ALA A 56 -2.23 9.79 9.82
C ALA A 56 -2.03 11.28 9.50
N LYS A 57 -1.05 11.60 8.65
CA LYS A 57 -0.62 12.98 8.38
C LYS A 57 -1.48 13.71 7.36
N HIS A 58 -2.07 12.97 6.42
CA HIS A 58 -2.65 13.55 5.21
C HIS A 58 -4.08 13.11 4.90
N PHE A 59 -4.52 11.95 5.41
CA PHE A 59 -5.83 11.36 5.09
C PHE A 59 -6.72 11.25 6.33
N GLY A 60 -6.47 12.10 7.35
CA GLY A 60 -7.29 12.21 8.54
C GLY A 60 -7.30 10.96 9.43
N ALA A 61 -6.26 10.13 9.34
CA ALA A 61 -6.16 8.86 10.07
C ALA A 61 -7.38 7.94 9.82
N SER A 62 -7.76 7.77 8.54
CA SER A 62 -8.90 6.94 8.17
C SER A 62 -8.73 5.52 8.72
N LYS A 63 -9.71 5.08 9.51
CA LYS A 63 -9.74 3.74 10.12
C LYS A 63 -9.85 2.64 9.06
N ASN A 64 -10.43 2.95 7.91
CA ASN A 64 -10.56 2.00 6.81
C ASN A 64 -9.21 1.72 6.16
N ILE A 65 -8.42 2.76 5.89
CA ILE A 65 -7.05 2.62 5.39
C ILE A 65 -6.20 1.79 6.39
N TYR A 66 -6.27 2.10 7.68
CA TYR A 66 -5.58 1.29 8.70
C TYR A 66 -5.99 -0.18 8.69
N ARG A 67 -7.30 -0.47 8.62
CA ARG A 67 -7.79 -1.85 8.55
C ARG A 67 -7.25 -2.59 7.32
N THR A 68 -7.20 -1.93 6.17
CA THR A 68 -6.70 -2.55 4.94
C THR A 68 -5.18 -2.78 5.00
N LEU A 69 -4.43 -1.81 5.54
CA LEU A 69 -2.99 -1.96 5.78
C LEU A 69 -2.68 -3.09 6.78
N GLU A 70 -3.48 -3.21 7.84
CA GLU A 70 -3.34 -4.29 8.83
C GLU A 70 -3.67 -5.66 8.20
N ALA A 71 -4.71 -5.74 7.37
CA ALA A 71 -5.05 -6.96 6.63
C ALA A 71 -3.92 -7.38 5.67
N LEU A 72 -3.33 -6.42 4.96
CA LEU A 72 -2.17 -6.66 4.10
C LEU A 72 -0.96 -7.14 4.92
N GLY A 73 -0.67 -6.50 6.06
CA GLY A 73 0.40 -6.92 6.96
C GLY A 73 0.24 -8.36 7.44
N ARG A 74 -0.97 -8.74 7.86
CA ARG A 74 -1.27 -10.12 8.27
C ARG A 74 -1.10 -11.12 7.12
N ALA A 75 -1.52 -10.76 5.91
CA ALA A 75 -1.34 -11.63 4.74
C ALA A 75 0.14 -11.83 4.38
N VAL A 76 0.94 -10.77 4.44
CA VAL A 76 2.41 -10.81 4.23
C VAL A 76 3.13 -11.58 5.34
N GLN A 77 2.64 -11.51 6.59
CA GLN A 77 3.14 -12.32 7.69
C GLN A 77 2.85 -13.82 7.49
N GLY A 78 1.68 -14.16 6.93
CA GLY A 78 1.26 -15.53 6.65
C GLY A 78 2.08 -16.28 5.59
N ALA A 79 3.06 -15.61 4.95
CA ALA A 79 3.93 -16.18 3.92
C ALA A 79 3.19 -16.72 2.67
N ASP A 80 1.95 -16.28 2.45
CA ASP A 80 1.15 -16.61 1.27
C ASP A 80 1.19 -15.44 0.28
N ALA A 81 1.99 -15.56 -0.79
CA ALA A 81 2.14 -14.51 -1.80
C ALA A 81 0.81 -14.18 -2.51
N GLU A 82 -0.05 -15.19 -2.76
CA GLU A 82 -1.37 -14.99 -3.36
C GLU A 82 -2.33 -14.27 -2.43
N LYS A 83 -2.36 -14.60 -1.13
CA LYS A 83 -3.20 -13.89 -0.16
C LYS A 83 -2.73 -12.45 0.04
N ALA A 84 -1.41 -12.24 0.08
CA ALA A 84 -0.84 -10.90 0.16
C ALA A 84 -1.18 -10.06 -1.08
N TRP A 85 -1.11 -10.66 -2.27
CA TRP A 85 -1.55 -10.03 -3.51
C TRP A 85 -3.04 -9.70 -3.50
N GLN A 86 -3.89 -10.63 -3.06
CA GLN A 86 -5.34 -10.41 -2.97
C GLN A 86 -5.69 -9.28 -2.00
N ALA A 87 -5.04 -9.25 -0.83
CA ALA A 87 -5.19 -8.17 0.15
C ALA A 87 -4.75 -6.82 -0.42
N PHE A 88 -3.67 -6.79 -1.21
CA PHE A 88 -3.21 -5.59 -1.89
C PHE A 88 -4.19 -5.14 -2.99
N THR A 89 -4.74 -6.04 -3.80
CA THR A 89 -5.75 -5.66 -4.81
C THR A 89 -7.04 -5.12 -4.19
N ALA A 90 -7.37 -5.54 -2.96
CA ALA A 90 -8.48 -4.96 -2.20
C ALA A 90 -8.19 -3.53 -1.71
N LEU A 91 -6.92 -3.15 -1.55
CA LEU A 91 -6.47 -1.77 -1.30
C LEU A 91 -6.62 -0.89 -2.56
N ASP A 92 -6.37 -1.45 -3.75
CA ASP A 92 -6.41 -0.75 -5.05
C ASP A 92 -7.85 -0.65 -5.64
N GLY A 93 -8.79 -1.49 -5.17
CA GLY A 93 -10.17 -1.57 -5.66
C GLY A 93 -11.09 -0.39 -5.26
N PRO A 94 -12.30 -0.25 -5.82
CA PRO A 94 -13.22 0.86 -5.49
C PRO A 94 -13.65 0.79 -4.01
N GLY A 95 -13.20 1.74 -3.18
CA GLY A 95 -13.47 1.80 -1.73
C GLY A 95 -13.00 3.12 -1.09
N GLU A 96 -12.77 3.13 0.23
CA GLU A 96 -12.06 4.22 0.93
C GLU A 96 -10.55 3.93 0.93
N ASN A 97 -9.91 4.16 -0.20
CA ASN A 97 -8.48 4.00 -0.42
C ASN A 97 -7.83 5.35 -0.72
N PHE A 98 -6.49 5.39 -0.81
CA PHE A 98 -5.76 6.64 -1.01
C PHE A 98 -6.18 7.37 -2.30
N GLY A 99 -6.60 6.63 -3.33
CA GLY A 99 -7.16 7.17 -4.57
C GLY A 99 -8.54 7.85 -4.42
N THR A 100 -9.32 7.51 -3.40
CA THR A 100 -10.64 8.13 -3.13
C THR A 100 -10.53 9.58 -2.68
N TRP A 101 -9.38 9.93 -2.09
CA TRP A 101 -9.04 11.30 -1.70
C TRP A 101 -8.37 12.10 -2.84
N ALA A 102 -8.22 11.49 -4.02
CA ALA A 102 -7.69 12.13 -5.22
C ALA A 102 -8.78 12.87 -6.02
N ILE A 103 -10.05 12.75 -5.61
CA ILE A 103 -11.24 13.29 -6.29
C ILE A 103 -11.74 14.55 -5.55
#